data_AF-A0AA35R069-F1
#
_entry.id   AF-A0AA35R069-F1
#
_cell.length_a   1.000
_cell.length_b   1.000
_cell.length_c   1.000
_cell.angle_alpha   90.00
_cell.angle_beta   90.00
_cell.angle_gamma   90.00
#
_symmetry.space_group_name_H-M   'P 1'
#
loop_
_entity.id
_entity.type
_entity.pdbx_description
1 polymer ?
#
loop_
_entity_poly.entity_id
_entity_poly.type
_entity_poly.pdbx_seq_one_letter_code
_entity_poly.pdbx_strand_id
1 'polypeptide(L)'
;MYEIWSLGHKPYEGYTNPQIQSLVERGERLAPPPGCPRPLYSLMINCWHPEHSCRPSFLNLLKTLSRGSSELLAWDGSLEAGLDKTVGAPLEA
;
A
#
# COMPACT_ATOMS: atom_id res chain seq x y z
N MET A 1 -0.11 -2.49 7.57
CA MET A 1 -1.31 -1.74 7.12
C MET A 1 -2.02 -2.46 5.98
N TYR A 2 -1.29 -2.93 4.96
CA TYR A 2 -1.84 -3.80 3.91
C TYR A 2 -2.66 -4.98 4.47
N GLU A 3 -2.06 -5.79 5.35
CA GLU A 3 -2.73 -6.98 5.92
C GLU A 3 -4.02 -6.66 6.68
N ILE A 4 -4.12 -5.47 7.30
CA ILE A 4 -5.33 -5.03 8.00
C ILE A 4 -6.45 -4.79 6.99
N TRP A 5 -6.15 -4.16 5.86
CA TRP A 5 -7.11 -3.87 4.80
C TRP A 5 -7.44 -5.06 3.93
N SER A 6 -6.49 -5.97 3.73
CA SER A 6 -6.70 -7.21 3.01
C SER A 6 -7.30 -8.32 3.89
N LEU A 7 -7.84 -7.98 5.06
CA LEU A 7 -8.48 -8.91 6.00
C LEU A 7 -7.60 -10.13 6.35
N GLY A 8 -6.30 -9.90 6.53
CA GLY A 8 -5.33 -10.93 6.90
C GLY A 8 -4.71 -11.70 5.73
N HIS A 9 -5.03 -11.35 4.47
CA HIS A 9 -4.35 -11.97 3.32
C HIS A 9 -2.83 -11.76 3.36
N LYS A 10 -2.09 -12.84 3.07
CA LYS A 10 -0.63 -12.86 3.09
C LYS A 10 -0.06 -11.95 1.99
N PRO A 11 0.85 -11.01 2.33
CA PRO A 11 1.58 -10.22 1.34
C PRO A 11 2.44 -11.11 0.43
N TYR A 12 2.48 -10.77 -0.87
CA TYR A 12 3.26 -11.49 -1.88
C TYR A 12 3.03 -13.02 -1.85
N GLU A 13 1.78 -13.43 -1.67
CA GLU A 13 1.40 -14.84 -1.69
C GLU A 13 1.85 -15.52 -2.99
N GLY A 14 2.46 -16.70 -2.87
CA GLY A 14 3.02 -17.45 -4.01
C GLY A 14 4.46 -17.11 -4.38
N TYR A 15 5.08 -16.08 -3.78
CA TYR A 15 6.49 -15.74 -4.03
C TYR A 15 7.43 -16.23 -2.92
N THR A 16 8.65 -16.59 -3.31
CA THR A 16 9.77 -16.86 -2.40
C THR A 16 10.47 -15.55 -1.99
N ASN A 17 11.19 -15.55 -0.87
CA ASN A 17 11.89 -14.35 -0.40
C ASN A 17 12.85 -13.72 -1.45
N PRO A 18 13.66 -14.49 -2.21
CA PRO A 18 14.50 -13.91 -3.27
C PRO A 18 13.68 -13.27 -4.40
N GLN A 19 12.53 -13.85 -4.77
CA GLN A 19 11.64 -13.26 -5.76
C GLN A 19 11.03 -11.95 -5.25
N ILE A 20 10.60 -11.93 -3.98
CA ILE A 20 10.06 -10.71 -3.32
C ILE A 20 11.11 -9.60 -3.30
N GLN A 21 12.35 -9.93 -2.93
CA GLN A 21 13.44 -8.96 -2.95
C GLN A 21 13.62 -8.35 -4.34
N SER A 22 13.65 -9.18 -5.39
CA SER A 22 13.79 -8.71 -6.77
C SER A 22 12.61 -7.84 -7.22
N LEU A 23 11.37 -8.18 -6.83
CA LEU A 23 10.18 -7.34 -7.09
C LEU A 23 10.35 -5.95 -6.46
N VAL A 24 10.74 -5.93 -5.17
CA VAL A 24 10.88 -4.68 -4.40
C VAL A 24 12.00 -3.80 -4.97
N GLU A 25 13.12 -4.39 -5.37
CA GLU A 25 14.25 -3.70 -6.00
C GLU A 25 13.89 -3.08 -7.35
N ARG A 26 12.99 -3.71 -8.13
CA ARG A 26 12.43 -3.14 -9.36
C ARG A 26 11.38 -2.05 -9.13
N GLY A 27 11.08 -1.72 -7.87
CA GLY A 27 10.06 -0.73 -7.53
C GLY A 27 8.64 -1.29 -7.51
N GLU A 28 8.46 -2.59 -7.73
CA GLU A 28 7.14 -3.21 -7.67
C GLU A 28 6.66 -3.30 -6.22
N ARG A 29 5.38 -3.01 -6.00
CA ARG A 29 4.72 -3.03 -4.69
C ARG A 29 3.40 -3.80 -4.79
N LEU A 30 2.80 -4.09 -3.64
CA LEU A 30 1.47 -4.71 -3.60
C LEU A 30 0.43 -3.75 -4.18
N ALA A 31 -0.47 -4.26 -5.01
CA ALA A 31 -1.65 -3.52 -5.48
C ALA A 31 -2.53 -3.06 -4.30
N PRO A 32 -3.38 -2.05 -4.44
CA PRO A 32 -4.30 -1.68 -3.36
C PRO A 32 -5.23 -2.85 -2.99
N PRO A 33 -5.40 -3.19 -1.70
CA PRO A 33 -6.40 -4.16 -1.28
C PRO A 33 -7.82 -3.76 -1.72
N PRO A 34 -8.73 -4.73 -1.95
CA PRO A 34 -10.13 -4.44 -2.24
C PRO A 34 -10.74 -3.50 -1.20
N GLY A 35 -11.40 -2.44 -1.66
CA GLY A 35 -12.03 -1.46 -0.77
C GLY A 35 -11.06 -0.52 -0.05
N CYS A 36 -9.75 -0.61 -0.27
CA CYS A 36 -8.79 0.30 0.35
C CYS A 36 -8.95 1.72 -0.23
N PRO A 37 -9.25 2.75 0.60
CA PRO A 37 -9.34 4.13 0.13
C PRO A 37 -8.02 4.60 -0.45
N ARG A 38 -8.08 5.35 -1.56
CA ARG A 38 -6.89 5.88 -2.24
C ARG A 38 -5.95 6.66 -1.30
N PRO A 39 -6.42 7.58 -0.44
CA PRO A 39 -5.53 8.34 0.44
C PRO A 39 -4.74 7.43 1.40
N LEU A 40 -5.37 6.36 1.86
CA LEU A 40 -4.70 5.41 2.73
C LEU A 40 -3.69 4.55 1.97
N TYR A 41 -4.02 4.10 0.76
CA TYR A 41 -3.07 3.37 -0.08
C TYR A 41 -1.85 4.25 -0.44
N SER A 42 -2.05 5.53 -0.76
CA SER A 42 -0.95 6.50 -0.95
C SER A 42 -0.05 6.60 0.28
N LEU A 43 -0.62 6.58 1.49
CA LEU A 43 0.16 6.52 2.73
C LEU A 43 0.99 5.23 2.82
N MET A 44 0.44 4.08 2.42
CA MET A 44 1.19 2.82 2.36
C MET A 44 2.35 2.90 1.36
N ILE A 45 2.12 3.44 0.16
CA ILE A 45 3.17 3.66 -0.85
C ILE A 45 4.30 4.54 -0.30
N ASN A 46 3.97 5.64 0.37
CA ASN A 46 4.96 6.51 1.01
C ASN A 46 5.81 5.77 2.06
N CYS A 47 5.21 4.83 2.80
CA CYS A 47 5.95 3.98 3.74
C CYS A 47 6.91 3.01 3.04
N TRP A 48 6.60 2.62 1.80
CA TRP A 48 7.38 1.69 0.99
C TRP A 48 8.32 2.37 -0.02
N HIS A 49 8.62 3.66 0.19
CA HIS A 49 9.55 4.40 -0.65
C HIS A 49 10.92 3.70 -0.71
N PRO A 50 11.54 3.53 -1.90
CA PRO A 50 12.82 2.84 -2.03
C PRO A 50 13.91 3.51 -1.18
N GLU A 51 14.07 4.82 -1.36
CA GLU A 51 14.99 5.65 -0.57
C GLU A 51 14.49 5.78 0.88
N HIS A 52 15.34 5.40 1.84
CA HIS A 52 14.98 5.33 3.26
C HIS A 52 14.74 6.72 3.87
N SER A 53 15.47 7.73 3.38
CA SER A 53 15.34 9.12 3.84
C SER A 53 14.02 9.78 3.42
N CYS A 54 13.38 9.28 2.37
CA CYS A 54 12.07 9.75 1.89
C CYS A 54 10.89 9.11 2.62
N ARG A 55 11.12 8.06 3.42
CA ARG A 55 10.03 7.41 4.16
C ARG A 55 9.56 8.32 5.30
N PRO A 56 8.24 8.41 5.55
CA PRO A 56 7.72 9.23 6.64
C PRO A 56 8.19 8.69 8.00
N SER A 57 8.59 9.60 8.88
CA SER A 57 8.88 9.24 10.27
C SER A 57 7.62 8.74 10.98
N PHE A 58 7.80 7.97 12.04
CA PHE A 58 6.67 7.49 12.84
C PHE A 58 5.83 8.64 13.42
N LEU A 59 6.45 9.76 13.80
CA LEU A 59 5.76 10.97 14.26
C LEU A 59 4.88 11.57 13.14
N ASN A 60 5.38 11.61 11.90
CA ASN A 60 4.60 12.08 10.75
C ASN A 60 3.43 11.14 10.44
N LEU A 61 3.64 9.82 10.52
CA LEU A 61 2.60 8.82 10.35
C LEU A 61 1.50 8.97 11.40
N LEU A 62 1.88 9.08 12.68
CA LEU A 62 0.93 9.27 13.78
C LEU A 62 0.13 10.55 13.58
N LYS A 63 0.79 11.68 13.26
CA LYS A 63 0.09 12.95 13.01
C LYS A 63 -0.91 12.84 11.86
N THR A 64 -0.55 12.13 10.79
CA THR A 64 -1.40 11.93 9.62
C THR A 64 -2.62 11.07 9.96
N LEU A 65 -2.38 9.91 10.58
CA LEU A 65 -3.43 8.97 10.98
C LEU A 65 -4.37 9.55 12.03
N SER A 66 -3.86 10.36 12.96
CA SER A 66 -4.66 10.98 14.02
C SER A 66 -5.49 12.19 13.56
N ARG A 67 -5.03 12.94 12.54
CA ARG A 67 -5.78 14.12 12.04
C ARG A 67 -6.95 13.76 11.14
N GLY A 68 -6.80 12.71 10.34
CA GLY A 68 -7.60 12.53 9.14
C GLY A 68 -8.38 11.23 9.09
N SER A 69 -8.80 10.62 10.20
CA SER A 69 -9.53 9.34 10.14
C SER A 69 -10.75 9.40 9.20
N SER A 70 -11.47 10.53 9.14
CA SER A 70 -12.60 10.69 8.22
C SER A 70 -12.22 10.92 6.75
N GLU A 71 -11.11 11.62 6.45
CA GLU A 71 -10.64 11.87 5.07
C GLU A 71 -9.82 10.70 4.52
N LEU A 72 -8.99 10.08 5.34
CA LEU A 72 -8.18 8.90 4.99
C LEU A 72 -9.03 7.66 4.78
N LEU A 73 -10.13 7.53 5.52
CA LEU A 73 -11.08 6.42 5.41
C LEU A 73 -12.29 6.76 4.53
N ALA A 74 -12.32 7.94 3.88
CA ALA A 74 -13.39 8.30 2.98
C ALA A 74 -13.45 7.28 1.83
N TRP A 75 -14.47 6.44 1.86
CA TRP A 75 -14.74 5.41 0.87
C TRP A 75 -15.66 6.01 -0.20
N ASP A 76 -15.23 6.07 -1.45
CA ASP A 76 -16.01 6.68 -2.55
C ASP A 76 -16.91 5.68 -3.31
N GLY A 77 -16.99 4.42 -2.87
CA GLY A 77 -17.91 3.43 -3.43
C GLY A 77 -17.57 2.95 -4.84
N SER A 78 -16.48 3.44 -5.44
CA SER A 78 -16.36 3.43 -6.92
C SER A 78 -15.43 2.36 -7.51
N LEU A 79 -14.90 1.41 -6.73
CA LEU A 79 -14.02 0.35 -7.25
C LEU A 79 -14.45 -1.06 -6.79
N GLU A 80 -15.59 -1.54 -7.31
CA GLU A 80 -15.86 -2.99 -7.43
C GLU A 80 -15.38 -3.58 -8.77
N ALA A 81 -14.69 -2.81 -9.60
CA ALA A 81 -14.25 -3.26 -10.92
C ALA A 81 -12.76 -3.62 -10.96
N GLY A 82 -12.44 -4.92 -11.00
CA GLY A 82 -11.14 -5.41 -11.50
C GLY A 82 -10.36 -6.29 -10.54
N LEU A 83 -10.87 -7.48 -10.25
CA LEU A 83 -10.13 -8.53 -9.55
C LEU A 83 -9.21 -9.26 -10.56
N ASP A 84 -8.06 -8.67 -10.89
CA ASP A 84 -6.90 -9.45 -11.32
C ASP A 84 -5.78 -9.31 -10.28
N LYS A 85 -5.45 -10.44 -9.68
CA LYS A 85 -4.48 -10.59 -8.61
C LYS A 85 -3.11 -10.86 -9.21
N THR A 86 -2.54 -9.92 -9.96
CA THR A 86 -1.13 -10.01 -10.35
C THR A 86 -0.47 -8.64 -10.32
N VAL A 87 0.44 -8.47 -9.37
CA VAL A 87 1.61 -7.58 -9.39
C VAL A 87 1.39 -6.11 -9.84
N GLY A 88 1.47 -5.22 -8.85
CA GLY A 88 2.16 -3.92 -8.90
C GLY A 88 1.88 -2.97 -10.06
N ALA A 89 1.04 -1.97 -9.80
CA ALA A 89 1.13 -0.71 -10.54
C ALA A 89 2.54 -0.10 -10.32
N PRO A 90 3.18 0.46 -11.36
CA PRO A 90 4.46 1.15 -11.22
C PRO A 90 4.37 2.27 -10.20
N LEU A 91 5.46 2.49 -9.46
CA LEU A 91 5.65 3.71 -8.67
C LEU A 91 5.84 4.88 -9.66
N GLU A 92 4.74 5.46 -10.13
CA GLU A 92 4.78 6.72 -10.86
C GLU A 92 5.37 7.79 -9.92
N ALA A 93 6.45 8.41 -10.38
CA ALA A 93 7.23 9.44 -9.68
C ALA A 93 6.54 10.81 -9.70
#